data_AF-A0A3A0AL07-F1
#
_entry.id   AF-A0A3A0AL07-F1
#
_cell.length_a   1.000
_cell.length_b   1.000
_cell.length_c   1.000
_cell.angle_alpha   90.00
_cell.angle_beta   90.00
_cell.angle_gamma   90.00
#
_symmetry.space_group_name_H-M   'P 1'
#
loop_
_entity.id
_entity.type
_entity.pdbx_description
1 polymer ?
#
loop_
_entity_poly.entity_id
_entity_poly.type
_entity_poly.pdbx_seq_one_letter_code
_entity_poly.pdbx_strand_id
1 'polypeptide(L)'
;MEHAEPANPSSGGGYPQLVERAVAFVESLGSPVDEDRLIAHVFGNTSSPALWRSLLRTILDGQSRLVRRPDGYWTTQTVATGSAHPDEYVVVDVETTGLKPSQQRMIEIAIIRIAPDGEPLTWSTLVNPGRSIPEYIASLTGIRNDDVAVAPPFRDVAQKVVELIGDLPVVAHNADFDMAFINAELSRCGYARLVNRTIDTLALAQAVAPEARRLALPDVARALGVAGEKPHRALADANLTLGVFHVLLQRAASQGCCSLDDVTRLVAGQRPKPRPPGPTGRGRSILDKSHLVDIPNAPGVYIMRDKDDRVLYVGKSKDLRKRVASYYSQPLGYTRKLDGLLELLAKIDVEVVGTELESLILESQLIRRYRP
;
A
#
# COMPACT_ATOMS: atom_id res chain seq x y z
N MET A 1 -51.21 -25.51 -45.21
CA MET A 1 -49.91 -24.81 -45.38
C MET A 1 -50.04 -23.54 -44.58
N GLU A 2 -49.67 -23.61 -43.31
CA GLU A 2 -49.81 -22.52 -42.36
C GLU A 2 -48.60 -21.59 -42.49
N HIS A 3 -48.88 -20.34 -42.86
CA HIS A 3 -47.92 -19.25 -42.83
C HIS A 3 -47.68 -18.85 -41.37
N ALA A 4 -46.50 -19.13 -40.84
CA ALA A 4 -46.05 -18.58 -39.57
C ALA A 4 -45.34 -17.25 -39.82
N GLU A 5 -45.90 -16.17 -39.29
CA GLU A 5 -45.25 -14.86 -39.17
C GLU A 5 -44.00 -14.95 -38.28
N PRO A 6 -42.94 -14.16 -38.56
CA PRO A 6 -41.77 -14.14 -37.70
C PRO A 6 -42.10 -13.43 -36.38
N ALA A 7 -42.00 -14.19 -35.28
CA ALA A 7 -42.15 -13.68 -33.92
C ALA A 7 -41.15 -12.56 -33.66
N ASN A 8 -41.66 -11.43 -33.17
CA ASN A 8 -40.90 -10.26 -32.75
C ASN A 8 -40.25 -10.55 -31.37
N PRO A 9 -38.93 -10.64 -31.23
CA PRO A 9 -38.32 -10.92 -29.93
C PRO A 9 -38.21 -9.62 -29.14
N SER A 10 -39.09 -9.47 -28.16
CA SER A 10 -38.95 -8.52 -27.06
C SER A 10 -37.63 -8.78 -26.32
N SER A 11 -36.79 -7.75 -26.29
CA SER A 11 -35.80 -7.39 -25.27
C SER A 11 -35.50 -8.44 -24.18
N GLY A 12 -34.35 -9.10 -24.30
CA GLY A 12 -33.66 -9.79 -23.19
C GLY A 12 -33.60 -11.31 -23.29
N GLY A 13 -32.42 -11.84 -23.66
CA GLY A 13 -31.99 -13.18 -23.29
C GLY A 13 -32.17 -14.27 -24.35
N GLY A 14 -31.20 -14.42 -25.26
CA GLY A 14 -31.09 -15.60 -26.15
C GLY A 14 -29.69 -16.21 -26.26
N TYR A 15 -28.64 -15.44 -26.00
CA TYR A 15 -27.27 -15.84 -26.35
C TYR A 15 -26.22 -15.48 -25.28
N PRO A 16 -26.37 -15.93 -24.01
CA PRO A 16 -25.46 -15.58 -22.93
C PRO A 16 -24.01 -15.96 -23.22
N GLN A 17 -23.77 -17.09 -23.90
CA GLN A 17 -22.43 -17.54 -24.26
C GLN A 17 -21.74 -16.64 -25.30
N LEU A 18 -22.50 -16.00 -26.19
CA LEU A 18 -21.95 -15.06 -27.17
C LEU A 18 -21.63 -13.71 -26.53
N VAL A 19 -22.45 -13.27 -25.56
CA VAL A 19 -22.15 -12.09 -24.74
C VAL A 19 -20.87 -12.32 -23.94
N GLU A 20 -20.74 -13.43 -23.22
CA GLU A 20 -19.51 -13.73 -22.44
C GLU A 20 -18.27 -13.82 -23.34
N ARG A 21 -18.40 -14.42 -24.53
CA ARG A 21 -17.30 -14.46 -25.51
C ARG A 21 -16.89 -13.06 -25.98
N ALA A 22 -17.85 -12.19 -26.27
CA ALA A 22 -17.59 -10.82 -26.67
C ALA A 22 -16.91 -10.04 -25.54
N VAL A 23 -17.41 -10.18 -24.30
CA VAL A 23 -16.85 -9.50 -23.13
C VAL A 23 -15.41 -9.94 -22.87
N ALA A 24 -15.16 -11.26 -22.78
CA ALA A 24 -13.82 -11.80 -22.53
C ALA A 24 -12.82 -11.35 -23.60
N PHE A 25 -13.24 -11.22 -24.85
CA PHE A 25 -12.38 -10.74 -25.93
C PHE A 25 -12.01 -9.26 -25.76
N VAL A 26 -12.98 -8.39 -25.50
CA VAL A 26 -12.72 -6.96 -25.28
C VAL A 26 -11.89 -6.73 -24.01
N GLU A 27 -12.17 -7.48 -22.93
CA GLU A 27 -11.38 -7.46 -21.68
C GLU A 27 -9.92 -7.90 -21.93
N SER A 28 -9.70 -8.97 -22.70
CA SER A 28 -8.36 -9.50 -22.97
C SER A 28 -7.44 -8.53 -23.73
N LEU A 29 -8.04 -7.63 -24.52
CA LEU A 29 -7.31 -6.65 -25.33
C LEU A 29 -7.03 -5.34 -24.59
N GLY A 30 -7.70 -5.10 -23.46
CA GLY A 30 -7.52 -3.90 -22.62
C GLY A 30 -7.72 -2.56 -23.36
N SER A 31 -8.35 -2.56 -24.53
CA SER A 31 -8.50 -1.41 -25.41
C SER A 31 -9.79 -1.52 -26.26
N PRO A 32 -10.37 -0.41 -26.74
CA PRO A 32 -11.56 -0.44 -27.57
C PRO A 32 -11.36 -1.27 -28.85
N VAL A 33 -12.35 -2.11 -29.17
CA VAL A 33 -12.31 -3.06 -30.28
C VAL A 33 -13.26 -2.62 -31.38
N ASP A 34 -12.76 -2.62 -32.62
CA ASP A 34 -13.57 -2.34 -33.81
C ASP A 34 -14.70 -3.38 -33.99
N GLU A 35 -15.84 -2.93 -34.51
CA GLU A 35 -17.06 -3.73 -34.67
C GLU A 35 -16.83 -4.97 -35.57
N ASP A 36 -16.04 -4.85 -36.64
CA ASP A 36 -15.78 -5.98 -37.55
C ASP A 36 -14.83 -7.00 -36.92
N ARG A 37 -13.86 -6.55 -36.10
CA ARG A 37 -13.01 -7.46 -35.31
C ARG A 37 -13.83 -8.23 -34.27
N LEU A 38 -14.80 -7.58 -33.64
CA LEU A 38 -15.67 -8.21 -32.66
C LEU A 38 -16.57 -9.26 -33.32
N ILE A 39 -17.15 -8.97 -34.49
CA ILE A 39 -17.96 -9.91 -35.28
C ILE A 39 -17.14 -11.14 -35.66
N ALA A 40 -15.93 -10.95 -36.18
CA ALA A 40 -15.04 -12.05 -36.55
C ALA A 40 -14.74 -12.97 -35.37
N HIS A 41 -14.55 -12.40 -34.17
CA HIS A 41 -14.28 -13.17 -32.96
C HIS A 41 -15.52 -13.90 -32.41
N VAL A 42 -16.67 -13.22 -32.36
CA VAL A 42 -17.88 -13.76 -31.73
C VAL A 42 -18.54 -14.84 -32.59
N PHE A 43 -18.65 -14.59 -33.91
CA PHE A 43 -19.40 -15.45 -34.83
C PHE A 43 -18.52 -16.29 -35.75
N GLY A 44 -17.22 -16.01 -35.85
CA GLY A 44 -16.29 -16.79 -36.68
C GLY A 44 -16.51 -16.65 -38.20
N ASN A 45 -17.38 -15.76 -38.66
CA ASN A 45 -17.69 -15.54 -40.08
C ASN A 45 -17.95 -14.04 -40.36
N THR A 46 -17.40 -13.53 -41.47
CA THR A 46 -17.52 -12.13 -41.91
C THR A 46 -18.40 -11.95 -43.15
N SER A 47 -19.04 -13.01 -43.64
CA SER A 47 -19.90 -12.97 -44.83
C SER A 47 -21.20 -12.22 -44.55
N SER A 48 -21.54 -11.20 -45.34
CA SER A 48 -22.71 -10.29 -45.13
C SER A 48 -22.61 -9.37 -43.90
N PRO A 49 -21.77 -8.33 -43.95
CA PRO A 49 -21.49 -7.42 -42.82
C PRO A 49 -22.73 -6.75 -42.22
N ALA A 50 -23.73 -6.41 -43.04
CA ALA A 50 -24.95 -5.76 -42.57
C ALA A 50 -25.77 -6.64 -41.61
N LEU A 51 -25.85 -7.95 -41.90
CA LEU A 51 -26.62 -8.89 -41.10
C LEU A 51 -25.94 -9.14 -39.75
N TRP A 52 -24.62 -9.35 -39.75
CA TRP A 52 -23.87 -9.59 -38.51
C TRP A 52 -23.76 -8.36 -37.63
N ARG A 53 -23.64 -7.16 -38.20
CA ARG A 53 -23.69 -5.91 -37.42
C ARG A 53 -25.04 -5.74 -36.75
N SER A 54 -26.14 -6.01 -37.46
CA SER A 54 -27.47 -5.98 -36.87
C SER A 54 -27.60 -6.98 -35.73
N LEU A 55 -27.16 -8.24 -35.93
CA LEU A 55 -27.26 -9.28 -34.92
C LEU A 55 -26.35 -9.03 -33.70
N LEU A 56 -25.12 -8.59 -33.92
CA LEU A 56 -24.18 -8.20 -32.86
C LEU A 56 -24.79 -7.13 -31.97
N ARG A 57 -25.33 -6.07 -32.58
CA ARG A 57 -26.01 -4.98 -31.87
C ARG A 57 -27.25 -5.48 -31.15
N THR A 58 -28.09 -6.31 -31.76
CA THR A 58 -29.24 -6.93 -31.05
C THR A 58 -28.81 -7.76 -29.83
N ILE A 59 -27.65 -8.41 -29.87
CA ILE A 59 -27.14 -9.23 -28.76
C ILE A 59 -26.48 -8.39 -27.67
N LEU A 60 -25.69 -7.38 -28.05
CA LEU A 60 -24.82 -6.61 -27.16
C LEU A 60 -25.42 -5.26 -26.71
N ASP A 61 -26.30 -4.64 -27.49
CA ASP A 61 -26.97 -3.39 -27.10
C ASP A 61 -27.85 -3.65 -25.88
N GLY A 62 -27.69 -2.82 -24.84
CA GLY A 62 -28.38 -2.97 -23.56
C GLY A 62 -27.71 -3.94 -22.58
N GLN A 63 -26.58 -4.56 -22.92
CA GLN A 63 -25.78 -5.33 -21.96
C GLN A 63 -24.96 -4.39 -21.06
N SER A 64 -25.06 -4.55 -19.73
CA SER A 64 -24.39 -3.67 -18.75
C SER A 64 -22.86 -3.77 -18.67
N ARG A 65 -22.25 -4.71 -19.42
CA ARG A 65 -20.81 -4.98 -19.40
C ARG A 65 -20.08 -4.45 -20.64
N LEU A 66 -20.79 -4.06 -21.69
CA LEU A 66 -20.22 -3.60 -22.95
C LEU A 66 -20.96 -2.37 -23.43
N VAL A 67 -20.22 -1.35 -23.86
CA VAL A 67 -20.79 -0.13 -24.42
C VAL A 67 -20.22 0.13 -25.80
N ARG A 68 -21.11 0.50 -26.73
CA ARG A 68 -20.75 0.97 -28.06
C ARG A 68 -20.49 2.48 -28.00
N ARG A 69 -19.29 2.89 -28.40
CA ARG A 69 -18.86 4.29 -28.44
C ARG A 69 -19.43 5.00 -29.68
N PRO A 70 -19.55 6.34 -29.67
CA PRO A 70 -20.00 7.11 -30.83
C PRO A 70 -19.13 6.93 -32.08
N ASP A 71 -17.85 6.61 -31.90
CA ASP A 71 -16.88 6.32 -32.97
C ASP A 71 -17.04 4.92 -33.58
N GLY A 72 -18.00 4.12 -33.10
CA GLY A 72 -18.29 2.78 -33.62
C GLY A 72 -17.51 1.64 -32.97
N TYR A 73 -16.61 1.94 -32.03
CA TYR A 73 -15.85 0.93 -31.29
C TYR A 73 -16.63 0.40 -30.09
N TRP A 74 -16.39 -0.86 -29.75
CA TRP A 74 -16.89 -1.49 -28.54
C TRP A 74 -15.83 -1.45 -27.44
N THR A 75 -16.23 -1.09 -26.24
CA THR A 75 -15.37 -1.16 -25.07
C THR A 75 -16.15 -1.81 -23.94
N THR A 76 -15.45 -2.34 -22.94
CA THR A 76 -16.12 -2.74 -21.71
C THR A 76 -16.78 -1.50 -21.15
N GLN A 77 -18.06 -1.61 -20.80
CA GLN A 77 -18.60 -0.68 -19.85
C GLN A 77 -17.75 -0.96 -18.61
N THR A 78 -16.81 -0.07 -18.31
CA THR A 78 -16.44 0.13 -16.92
C THR A 78 -17.79 0.31 -16.29
N VAL A 79 -18.26 -0.73 -15.59
CA VAL A 79 -19.26 -0.50 -14.59
C VAL A 79 -18.51 0.55 -13.78
N ALA A 80 -18.89 1.81 -13.97
CA ALA A 80 -19.04 2.69 -12.86
C ALA A 80 -19.95 1.87 -11.96
N THR A 81 -19.32 0.98 -11.19
CA THR A 81 -19.73 0.75 -9.84
C THR A 81 -19.79 2.19 -9.39
N GLY A 82 -21.00 2.75 -9.35
CA GLY A 82 -21.23 3.88 -8.48
C GLY A 82 -20.60 3.37 -7.20
N SER A 83 -19.42 3.88 -6.90
CA SER A 83 -18.67 3.41 -5.76
C SER A 83 -19.69 3.58 -4.65
N ALA A 84 -19.84 2.58 -3.80
CA ALA A 84 -20.59 2.77 -2.58
C ALA A 84 -19.96 3.88 -1.70
N HIS A 85 -18.93 4.61 -2.18
CA HIS A 85 -18.27 5.72 -1.51
C HIS A 85 -17.62 6.67 -2.55
N PRO A 86 -18.15 7.87 -2.79
CA PRO A 86 -17.31 9.00 -3.14
C PRO A 86 -17.29 9.95 -1.94
N ASP A 87 -16.66 9.51 -0.86
CA ASP A 87 -16.10 10.44 0.10
C ASP A 87 -14.71 10.80 -0.42
N GLU A 88 -14.35 12.07 -0.46
CA GLU A 88 -12.98 12.49 -0.73
C GLU A 88 -12.05 11.97 0.38
N TYR A 89 -10.86 11.51 0.04
CA TYR A 89 -9.84 11.09 1.01
C TYR A 89 -8.44 11.30 0.45
N VAL A 90 -7.45 11.19 1.32
CA VAL A 90 -6.03 11.25 0.95
C VAL A 90 -5.33 9.99 1.36
N VAL A 91 -4.55 9.40 0.46
CA VAL A 91 -3.63 8.31 0.77
C VAL A 91 -2.27 8.90 1.06
N VAL A 92 -1.66 8.51 2.17
CA VAL A 92 -0.35 9.03 2.58
C VAL A 92 0.60 7.87 2.90
N ASP A 93 1.86 8.06 2.52
CA ASP A 93 2.96 7.19 2.92
C ASP A 93 4.22 8.04 3.13
N VAL A 94 5.01 7.72 4.16
CA VAL A 94 6.25 8.44 4.48
C VAL A 94 7.45 7.51 4.65
N GLU A 95 8.62 8.01 4.25
CA GLU A 95 9.90 7.37 4.56
C GLU A 95 10.65 8.18 5.61
N THR A 96 11.41 7.48 6.47
CA THR A 96 11.99 8.10 7.67
C THR A 96 13.39 7.58 7.97
N THR A 97 14.18 8.35 8.74
CA THR A 97 15.50 7.95 9.23
C THR A 97 15.45 6.91 10.35
N GLY A 98 14.26 6.46 10.76
CA GLY A 98 14.06 5.46 11.81
C GLY A 98 12.69 5.57 12.45
N LEU A 99 12.45 4.81 13.52
CA LEU A 99 11.08 4.54 13.98
C LEU A 99 10.45 5.62 14.86
N LYS A 100 11.22 6.38 15.65
CA LYS A 100 10.65 7.26 16.67
C LYS A 100 10.49 8.68 16.15
N PRO A 101 9.27 9.20 15.93
CA PRO A 101 9.05 10.54 15.37
C PRO A 101 9.72 11.65 16.18
N SER A 102 9.82 11.49 17.51
CA SER A 102 10.49 12.46 18.39
C SER A 102 12.01 12.53 18.20
N GLN A 103 12.65 11.49 17.66
CA GLN A 103 14.10 11.34 17.55
C GLN A 103 14.59 11.23 16.09
N GLN A 104 13.68 10.98 15.16
CA GLN A 104 13.95 10.67 13.76
C GLN A 104 13.27 11.70 12.85
N ARG A 105 13.68 11.71 11.59
CA ARG A 105 13.28 12.70 10.59
C ARG A 105 12.65 12.03 9.39
N MET A 106 11.74 12.73 8.73
CA MET A 106 11.16 12.32 7.44
C MET A 106 12.19 12.54 6.30
N ILE A 107 12.22 11.63 5.33
CA ILE A 107 13.12 11.68 4.15
C ILE A 107 12.37 11.57 2.81
N GLU A 108 11.12 11.12 2.80
CA GLU A 108 10.23 11.15 1.64
C GLU A 108 8.78 11.22 2.14
N ILE A 109 7.91 11.85 1.37
CA ILE A 109 6.46 11.84 1.57
C ILE A 109 5.76 11.71 0.22
N ALA A 110 4.70 10.90 0.19
CA ALA A 110 3.77 10.82 -0.91
C ALA A 110 2.34 11.05 -0.41
N ILE A 111 1.58 11.82 -1.18
CA ILE A 111 0.18 12.14 -0.93
C ILE A 111 -0.58 11.93 -2.24
N ILE A 112 -1.61 11.09 -2.21
CA ILE A 112 -2.53 10.88 -3.32
C ILE A 112 -3.91 11.31 -2.85
N ARG A 113 -4.39 12.45 -3.32
CA ARG A 113 -5.75 12.92 -3.02
C ARG A 113 -6.72 12.35 -4.04
N ILE A 114 -7.80 11.74 -3.56
CA ILE A 114 -8.88 11.20 -4.40
C ILE A 114 -10.05 12.18 -4.35
N ALA A 115 -10.40 12.71 -5.51
CA ALA A 115 -11.54 13.60 -5.70
C ALA A 115 -12.87 12.80 -5.77
N PRO A 116 -14.04 13.45 -5.68
CA PRO A 116 -15.34 12.76 -5.71
C PRO A 116 -15.60 11.97 -7.00
N ASP A 117 -14.99 12.38 -8.11
CA ASP A 117 -15.04 11.71 -9.41
C ASP A 117 -14.06 10.51 -9.50
N GLY A 118 -13.23 10.30 -8.46
CA GLY A 118 -12.24 9.24 -8.39
C GLY A 118 -10.88 9.58 -9.00
N GLU A 119 -10.71 10.76 -9.59
CA GLU A 119 -9.45 11.15 -10.22
C GLU A 119 -8.36 11.42 -9.16
N PRO A 120 -7.19 10.75 -9.25
CA PRO A 120 -6.12 10.93 -8.28
C PRO A 120 -5.27 12.17 -8.60
N LEU A 121 -5.16 13.08 -7.64
CA LEU A 121 -4.11 14.10 -7.62
C LEU A 121 -2.93 13.60 -6.79
N THR A 122 -1.84 13.29 -7.47
CA THR A 122 -0.63 12.73 -6.85
C THR A 122 0.44 13.80 -6.66
N TRP A 123 1.02 13.83 -5.46
CA TRP A 123 2.20 14.64 -5.14
C TRP A 123 3.15 13.85 -4.25
N SER A 124 4.45 13.92 -4.55
CA SER A 124 5.49 13.34 -3.71
C SER A 124 6.76 14.16 -3.76
N THR A 125 7.58 14.05 -2.72
CA THR A 125 8.88 14.71 -2.66
C THR A 125 9.83 14.01 -1.70
N LEU A 126 11.12 14.04 -2.01
CA LEU A 126 12.16 13.79 -1.03
C LEU A 126 12.22 14.96 -0.05
N VAL A 127 12.66 14.69 1.18
CA VAL A 127 12.78 15.68 2.24
C VAL A 127 14.20 15.63 2.79
N ASN A 128 14.87 16.78 2.87
CA ASN A 128 16.15 16.88 3.54
C ASN A 128 15.96 16.79 5.06
N PRO A 129 16.46 15.73 5.72
CA PRO A 129 16.24 15.52 7.14
C PRO A 129 17.20 16.36 8.02
N GLY A 130 18.12 17.12 7.43
CA GLY A 130 19.14 17.90 8.16
C GLY A 130 20.10 17.04 8.99
N ARG A 131 20.24 15.76 8.64
CA ARG A 131 21.10 14.77 9.32
C ARG A 131 21.48 13.66 8.35
N SER A 132 22.48 12.87 8.70
CA SER A 132 22.81 11.67 7.93
C SER A 132 21.70 10.62 8.03
N ILE A 133 21.32 10.06 6.88
CA ILE A 133 20.52 8.85 6.76
C ILE A 133 21.43 7.66 7.11
N PRO A 134 21.08 6.83 8.12
CA PRO A 134 21.81 5.60 8.40
C PRO A 134 21.78 4.65 7.19
N GLU A 135 22.89 3.95 6.90
CA GLU A 135 22.97 3.12 5.69
C GLU A 135 21.88 2.06 5.62
N TYR A 136 21.48 1.46 6.75
CA TYR A 136 20.39 0.48 6.76
C TYR A 136 19.06 1.07 6.26
N ILE A 137 18.80 2.36 6.48
CA ILE A 137 17.63 3.05 5.92
C ILE A 137 17.85 3.27 4.41
N ALA A 138 19.06 3.62 3.99
CA ALA A 138 19.39 3.82 2.59
C ALA A 138 19.28 2.52 1.77
N SER A 139 19.79 1.38 2.27
CA SER A 139 19.63 0.06 1.65
C SER A 139 18.15 -0.33 1.55
N LEU A 140 17.37 -0.01 2.57
CA LEU A 140 15.97 -0.38 2.68
C LEU A 140 15.03 0.46 1.80
N THR A 141 15.25 1.77 1.75
CA THR A 141 14.40 2.74 1.01
C THR A 141 14.93 3.02 -0.40
N GLY A 142 16.21 2.75 -0.64
CA GLY A 142 16.93 3.22 -1.81
C GLY A 142 17.26 4.72 -1.77
N ILE A 143 16.95 5.45 -0.68
CA ILE A 143 17.20 6.88 -0.55
C ILE A 143 18.55 7.11 0.15
N ARG A 144 19.51 7.70 -0.57
CA ARG A 144 20.86 7.98 -0.10
C ARG A 144 20.98 9.41 0.41
N ASN A 145 22.06 9.66 1.15
CA ASN A 145 22.40 11.00 1.65
C ASN A 145 22.50 12.03 0.52
N ASP A 146 23.05 11.64 -0.63
CA ASP A 146 23.19 12.54 -1.79
C ASP A 146 21.83 12.92 -2.40
N ASP A 147 20.85 12.00 -2.40
CA ASP A 147 19.51 12.23 -2.94
C ASP A 147 18.77 13.31 -2.11
N VAL A 148 18.90 13.25 -0.79
CA VAL A 148 18.23 14.20 0.12
C VAL A 148 19.02 15.48 0.34
N ALA A 149 20.31 15.53 -0.02
CA ALA A 149 21.14 16.72 0.18
C ALA A 149 20.61 17.93 -0.61
N VAL A 150 20.09 17.67 -1.82
CA VAL A 150 19.49 18.68 -2.71
C VAL A 150 17.98 18.81 -2.57
N ALA A 151 17.35 17.95 -1.77
CA ALA A 151 15.91 17.97 -1.51
C ALA A 151 15.52 19.15 -0.60
N PRO A 152 14.26 19.64 -0.66
CA PRO A 152 13.80 20.67 0.26
C PRO A 152 13.75 20.13 1.70
N PRO A 153 14.12 20.92 2.72
CA PRO A 153 13.80 20.59 4.10
C PRO A 153 12.29 20.65 4.32
N PHE A 154 11.78 19.90 5.31
CA PHE A 154 10.33 19.79 5.53
C PHE A 154 9.62 21.15 5.68
N ARG A 155 10.26 22.12 6.33
CA ARG A 155 9.71 23.48 6.50
C ARG A 155 9.31 24.16 5.20
N ASP A 156 9.98 23.84 4.09
CA ASP A 156 9.72 24.46 2.78
C ASP A 156 8.52 23.80 2.07
N VAL A 157 8.13 22.58 2.49
CA VAL A 157 6.99 21.83 1.94
C VAL A 157 5.82 21.70 2.93
N ALA A 158 5.99 22.14 4.17
CA ALA A 158 5.01 21.97 5.26
C ALA A 158 3.62 22.54 4.90
N GLN A 159 3.57 23.76 4.34
CA GLN A 159 2.31 24.37 3.91
C GLN A 159 1.62 23.50 2.85
N LYS A 160 2.35 23.03 1.85
CA LYS A 160 1.82 22.19 0.78
C LYS A 160 1.26 20.87 1.30
N VAL A 161 1.94 20.25 2.28
CA VAL A 161 1.46 19.03 2.95
C VAL A 161 0.13 19.28 3.66
N VAL A 162 0.01 20.38 4.41
CA VAL A 162 -1.24 20.76 5.09
C VAL A 162 -2.36 21.01 4.08
N GLU A 163 -2.09 21.75 3.00
CA GLU A 163 -3.07 22.04 1.95
C GLU A 163 -3.55 20.79 1.21
N LEU A 164 -2.65 19.85 0.94
CA LEU A 164 -2.99 18.62 0.23
C LEU A 164 -3.79 17.65 1.10
N ILE A 165 -3.47 17.55 2.40
CA ILE A 165 -4.22 16.71 3.35
C ILE A 165 -5.57 17.35 3.69
N GLY A 166 -5.59 18.66 3.94
CA GLY A 166 -6.79 19.39 4.34
C GLY A 166 -7.48 18.77 5.55
N ASP A 167 -8.82 18.77 5.54
CA ASP A 167 -9.65 18.12 6.56
C ASP A 167 -10.11 16.71 6.16
N LEU A 168 -9.55 16.16 5.08
CA LEU A 168 -9.98 14.90 4.51
C LEU A 168 -9.56 13.70 5.38
N PRO A 169 -10.32 12.58 5.36
CA PRO A 169 -9.88 11.32 5.91
C PRO A 169 -8.53 10.89 5.31
N VAL A 170 -7.60 10.48 6.18
CA VAL A 170 -6.28 9.99 5.79
C VAL A 170 -6.29 8.46 5.77
N VAL A 171 -6.03 7.89 4.62
CA VAL A 171 -5.84 6.45 4.40
C VAL A 171 -4.34 6.17 4.38
N ALA A 172 -3.92 5.19 5.17
CA ALA A 172 -2.54 4.70 5.14
C ALA A 172 -2.54 3.23 5.61
N HIS A 173 -1.38 2.58 5.56
CA HIS A 173 -1.21 1.24 6.12
C HIS A 173 -0.34 1.37 7.36
N ASN A 174 -0.90 1.13 8.55
CA ASN A 174 -0.38 1.60 9.82
C ASN A 174 -0.38 3.14 9.95
N ALA A 175 -1.55 3.74 9.70
CA ALA A 175 -1.73 5.19 9.60
C ALA A 175 -1.22 6.01 10.80
N ASP A 176 -1.22 5.43 12.00
CA ASP A 176 -0.69 6.08 13.21
C ASP A 176 0.80 6.44 13.06
N PHE A 177 1.58 5.66 12.30
CA PHE A 177 2.99 5.93 12.06
C PHE A 177 3.19 7.15 11.15
N ASP A 178 2.59 7.14 9.96
CA ASP A 178 2.71 8.24 8.99
C ASP A 178 2.24 9.55 9.60
N MET A 179 1.06 9.53 10.25
CA MET A 179 0.50 10.71 10.91
C MET A 179 1.35 11.19 12.09
N ALA A 180 2.05 10.30 12.80
CA ALA A 180 2.95 10.71 13.88
C ALA A 180 4.21 11.41 13.33
N PHE A 181 4.75 10.97 12.19
CA PHE A 181 5.89 11.62 11.54
C PHE A 181 5.52 12.97 10.93
N ILE A 182 4.41 13.04 10.20
CA ILE A 182 3.90 14.30 9.63
C ILE A 182 3.70 15.32 10.74
N ASN A 183 3.02 14.94 11.82
CA ASN A 183 2.78 15.83 12.95
C ASN A 183 4.05 16.23 13.72
N ALA A 184 5.06 15.34 13.81
CA ALA A 184 6.34 15.69 14.41
C ALA A 184 7.09 16.73 13.57
N GLU A 185 7.09 16.60 12.25
CA GLU A 185 7.71 17.58 11.35
C GLU A 185 6.94 18.91 11.32
N LEU A 186 5.60 18.88 11.31
CA LEU A 186 4.76 20.07 11.42
C LEU A 186 5.02 20.83 12.72
N SER A 187 5.07 20.13 13.85
CA SER A 187 5.36 20.72 15.16
C SER A 187 6.73 21.41 15.20
N ARG A 188 7.75 20.83 14.57
CA ARG A 188 9.08 21.46 14.44
C ARG A 188 9.06 22.75 13.61
N CYS A 189 8.11 22.86 12.71
CA CYS A 189 7.92 24.02 11.83
C CYS A 189 6.91 25.04 12.40
N GLY A 190 6.39 24.83 13.61
CA GLY A 190 5.42 25.72 14.25
C GLY A 190 3.98 25.57 13.75
N TYR A 191 3.68 24.52 12.98
CA TYR A 191 2.32 24.23 12.51
C TYR A 191 1.51 23.48 13.58
N ALA A 192 0.19 23.66 13.52
CA ALA A 192 -0.75 22.89 14.32
C ALA A 192 -0.70 21.39 13.94
N ARG A 193 -1.07 20.54 14.90
CA ARG A 193 -1.20 19.11 14.67
C ARG A 193 -2.40 18.84 13.78
N LEU A 194 -2.22 18.02 12.75
CA LEU A 194 -3.29 17.39 11.98
C LEU A 194 -4.01 16.36 12.85
N VAL A 195 -5.32 16.54 12.97
CA VAL A 195 -6.24 15.70 13.75
C VAL A 195 -7.24 14.98 12.84
N ASN A 196 -6.87 14.81 11.57
CA ASN A 196 -7.66 14.10 10.58
C ASN A 196 -8.04 12.71 11.09
N ARG A 197 -9.25 12.31 10.71
CA ARG A 197 -9.67 10.93 10.83
C ARG A 197 -8.72 10.04 10.01
N THR A 198 -8.31 8.92 10.60
CA THR A 198 -7.45 7.93 9.92
C THR A 198 -8.21 6.65 9.61
N ILE A 199 -7.98 6.09 8.42
CA ILE A 199 -8.44 4.77 8.00
C ILE A 199 -7.19 3.91 7.77
N ASP A 200 -7.01 2.89 8.61
CA ASP A 200 -5.85 2.01 8.52
C ASP A 200 -6.18 0.77 7.68
N THR A 201 -5.54 0.66 6.51
CA THR A 201 -5.69 -0.48 5.61
C THR A 201 -5.19 -1.79 6.21
N LEU A 202 -4.27 -1.76 7.18
CA LEU A 202 -3.82 -2.96 7.90
C LEU A 202 -4.97 -3.53 8.75
N ALA A 203 -5.61 -2.66 9.53
CA ALA A 203 -6.74 -3.06 10.38
C ALA A 203 -7.98 -3.41 9.55
N LEU A 204 -8.19 -2.72 8.42
CA LEU A 204 -9.25 -3.08 7.49
C LEU A 204 -9.00 -4.44 6.82
N ALA A 205 -7.77 -4.71 6.38
CA ALA A 205 -7.40 -6.03 5.84
C ALA A 205 -7.62 -7.14 6.86
N GLN A 206 -7.27 -6.90 8.13
CA GLN A 206 -7.56 -7.85 9.20
C GLN A 206 -9.06 -8.17 9.34
N ALA A 207 -9.93 -7.17 9.12
CA ALA A 207 -11.37 -7.33 9.22
C ALA A 207 -12.01 -8.03 8.01
N VAL A 208 -11.55 -7.73 6.78
CA VAL A 208 -12.26 -8.13 5.54
C VAL A 208 -11.42 -8.98 4.56
N ALA A 209 -10.18 -9.33 4.91
CA ALA A 209 -9.30 -10.18 4.12
C ALA A 209 -8.70 -11.34 4.96
N PRO A 210 -9.51 -12.29 5.43
CA PRO A 210 -9.06 -13.39 6.30
C PRO A 210 -8.00 -14.31 5.64
N GLU A 211 -7.88 -14.30 4.31
CA GLU A 211 -6.84 -15.03 3.58
C GLU A 211 -5.44 -14.39 3.71
N ALA A 212 -5.36 -13.10 4.04
CA ALA A 212 -4.10 -12.39 4.25
C ALA A 212 -3.48 -12.80 5.60
N ARG A 213 -2.77 -13.93 5.60
CA ARG A 213 -2.12 -14.48 6.81
C ARG A 213 -1.06 -13.55 7.40
N ARG A 214 -0.44 -12.73 6.56
CA ARG A 214 0.48 -11.67 6.93
C ARG A 214 -0.13 -10.34 6.52
N LEU A 215 0.00 -9.36 7.40
CA LEU A 215 -0.67 -8.07 7.25
C LEU A 215 0.28 -6.95 6.81
N ALA A 216 1.52 -7.26 6.43
CA ALA A 216 2.37 -6.27 5.76
C ALA A 216 1.79 -5.96 4.37
N LEU A 217 1.87 -4.70 3.93
CA LEU A 217 1.26 -4.27 2.67
C LEU A 217 1.62 -5.15 1.46
N PRO A 218 2.89 -5.55 1.23
CA PRO A 218 3.20 -6.43 0.09
C PRO A 218 2.51 -7.79 0.17
N ASP A 219 2.31 -8.31 1.39
CA ASP A 219 1.62 -9.58 1.61
C ASP A 219 0.11 -9.45 1.43
N VAL A 220 -0.48 -8.36 1.94
CA VAL A 220 -1.89 -8.03 1.74
C VAL A 220 -2.17 -7.81 0.26
N ALA A 221 -1.35 -7.02 -0.42
CA ALA A 221 -1.47 -6.79 -1.86
C ALA A 221 -1.40 -8.10 -2.65
N ARG A 222 -0.43 -8.97 -2.33
CA ARG A 222 -0.31 -10.30 -2.95
C ARG A 222 -1.55 -11.17 -2.69
N ALA A 223 -2.05 -11.20 -1.46
CA ALA A 223 -3.23 -11.96 -1.10
C ALA A 223 -4.50 -11.46 -1.82
N LEU A 224 -4.57 -10.16 -2.09
CA LEU A 224 -5.67 -9.51 -2.79
C LEU A 224 -5.50 -9.45 -4.32
N GLY A 225 -4.39 -9.96 -4.86
CA GLY A 225 -4.10 -9.90 -6.30
C GLY A 225 -3.79 -8.50 -6.83
N VAL A 226 -3.38 -7.56 -5.96
CA VAL A 226 -3.01 -6.19 -6.33
C VAL A 226 -1.55 -6.17 -6.74
N ALA A 227 -1.28 -5.77 -7.99
CA ALA A 227 0.07 -5.56 -8.49
C ALA A 227 0.67 -4.27 -7.91
N GLY A 228 1.96 -4.30 -7.58
CA GLY A 228 2.70 -3.15 -7.09
C GLY A 228 4.09 -3.09 -7.72
N GLU A 229 4.66 -1.89 -7.74
CA GLU A 229 6.05 -1.66 -8.12
C GLU A 229 7.02 -2.08 -7.00
N LYS A 230 8.30 -1.73 -7.16
CA LYS A 230 9.34 -2.02 -6.17
C LYS A 230 8.93 -1.41 -4.82
N PRO A 231 8.86 -2.22 -3.75
CA PRO A 231 8.47 -1.72 -2.43
C PRO A 231 9.48 -0.70 -1.93
N HIS A 232 9.05 0.10 -0.95
CA HIS A 232 9.92 0.94 -0.10
C HIS A 232 10.30 2.31 -0.68
N ARG A 233 9.47 2.81 -1.60
CA ARG A 233 9.42 4.21 -2.01
C ARG A 233 8.03 4.76 -1.67
N ALA A 234 7.96 5.96 -1.10
CA ALA A 234 6.70 6.49 -0.57
C ALA A 234 5.58 6.49 -1.62
N LEU A 235 5.89 6.92 -2.86
CA LEU A 235 4.88 6.97 -3.91
C LEU A 235 4.42 5.58 -4.39
N ALA A 236 5.35 4.62 -4.50
CA ALA A 236 5.02 3.25 -4.89
C ALA A 236 4.14 2.59 -3.81
N ASP A 237 4.53 2.78 -2.54
CA ASP A 237 3.82 2.25 -1.38
C ASP A 237 2.43 2.94 -1.19
N ALA A 238 2.31 4.24 -1.47
CA ALA A 238 1.03 4.95 -1.48
C ALA A 238 0.09 4.45 -2.59
N ASN A 239 0.60 4.24 -3.81
CA ASN A 239 -0.17 3.66 -4.91
C ASN A 239 -0.63 2.22 -4.60
N LEU A 240 0.26 1.41 -4.02
CA LEU A 240 -0.08 0.06 -3.59
C LEU A 240 -1.12 0.07 -2.47
N THR A 241 -1.01 1.02 -1.53
CA THR A 241 -2.02 1.26 -0.48
C THR A 241 -3.37 1.65 -1.07
N LEU A 242 -3.40 2.52 -2.08
CA LEU A 242 -4.63 2.91 -2.78
C LEU A 242 -5.30 1.69 -3.44
N GLY A 243 -4.54 0.89 -4.19
CA GLY A 243 -5.06 -0.32 -4.84
C GLY A 243 -5.59 -1.36 -3.84
N VAL A 244 -4.84 -1.60 -2.75
CA VAL A 244 -5.30 -2.45 -1.64
C VAL A 244 -6.58 -1.89 -1.03
N PHE A 245 -6.63 -0.59 -0.75
CA PHE A 245 -7.78 0.05 -0.14
C PHE A 245 -9.04 -0.08 -0.99
N HIS A 246 -8.94 0.09 -2.32
CA HIS A 246 -10.07 -0.11 -3.23
C HIS A 246 -10.65 -1.52 -3.16
N VAL A 247 -9.79 -2.55 -3.16
CA VAL A 247 -10.25 -3.95 -3.03
C VAL A 247 -10.90 -4.19 -1.66
N LEU A 248 -10.31 -3.65 -0.59
CA LEU A 248 -10.86 -3.75 0.75
C LEU A 248 -12.22 -3.05 0.88
N LEU A 249 -12.41 -1.89 0.23
CA LEU A 249 -13.69 -1.18 0.17
C LEU A 249 -14.77 -2.01 -0.53
N GLN A 250 -14.44 -2.64 -1.66
CA GLN A 250 -15.38 -3.52 -2.37
C GLN A 250 -15.84 -4.70 -1.49
N ARG A 251 -14.94 -5.25 -0.68
CA ARG A 251 -15.25 -6.33 0.26
C ARG A 251 -16.03 -5.84 1.48
N ALA A 252 -15.72 -4.66 2.01
CA ALA A 252 -16.50 -4.06 3.08
C ALA A 252 -17.93 -3.75 2.62
N ALA A 253 -18.10 -3.33 1.36
CA ALA A 253 -19.42 -3.08 0.76
C ALA A 253 -20.25 -4.36 0.65
N SER A 254 -19.65 -5.51 0.33
CA SER A 254 -20.38 -6.80 0.34
C SER A 254 -20.81 -7.25 1.74
N GLN A 255 -20.23 -6.65 2.80
CA GLN A 255 -20.65 -6.81 4.20
C GLN A 255 -21.58 -5.68 4.69
N GLY A 256 -22.05 -4.81 3.78
CA GLY A 256 -23.01 -3.74 4.09
C GLY A 256 -22.39 -2.40 4.49
N CYS A 257 -21.08 -2.20 4.31
CA CYS A 257 -20.45 -0.89 4.55
C CYS A 257 -20.58 0.04 3.32
N CYS A 258 -21.32 1.13 3.46
CA CYS A 258 -21.70 2.04 2.35
C CYS A 258 -21.28 3.51 2.57
N SER A 259 -20.49 3.80 3.60
CA SER A 259 -19.74 5.06 3.78
C SER A 259 -18.33 4.82 4.37
N LEU A 260 -17.38 5.77 4.23
CA LEU A 260 -16.10 5.68 4.96
C LEU A 260 -16.33 5.68 6.48
N ASP A 261 -17.49 6.19 6.92
CA ASP A 261 -18.00 6.10 8.28
C ASP A 261 -18.32 4.68 8.73
N ASP A 262 -18.91 3.86 7.86
CA ASP A 262 -19.13 2.44 8.15
C ASP A 262 -17.79 1.71 8.23
N VAL A 263 -16.87 1.97 7.28
CA VAL A 263 -15.52 1.37 7.26
C VAL A 263 -14.76 1.69 8.53
N THR A 264 -14.82 2.94 8.98
CA THR A 264 -14.13 3.35 10.21
C THR A 264 -14.77 2.74 11.44
N ARG A 265 -16.10 2.60 11.48
CA ARG A 265 -16.78 1.88 12.57
C ARG A 265 -16.42 0.40 12.60
N LEU A 266 -16.33 -0.24 11.43
CA LEU A 266 -15.89 -1.62 11.28
C LEU A 266 -14.49 -1.82 11.86
N VAL A 267 -13.56 -0.92 11.51
CA VAL A 267 -12.18 -0.95 12.01
C VAL A 267 -12.09 -0.57 13.50
N ALA A 268 -12.87 0.40 13.95
CA ALA A 268 -12.90 0.83 15.36
C ALA A 268 -13.49 -0.24 16.29
N GLY A 269 -14.45 -1.04 15.82
CA GLY A 269 -15.00 -2.19 16.55
C GLY A 269 -14.02 -3.34 16.74
N GLN A 270 -12.92 -3.36 15.97
CA GLN A 270 -11.84 -4.35 16.07
C GLN A 270 -10.53 -3.77 16.61
N ARG A 271 -10.45 -2.46 16.89
CA ARG A 271 -9.27 -1.84 17.50
C ARG A 271 -9.02 -2.48 18.86
N PRO A 272 -7.87 -3.13 19.11
CA PRO A 272 -7.53 -3.56 20.46
C PRO A 272 -7.51 -2.31 21.35
N LYS A 273 -8.20 -2.34 22.50
CA LYS A 273 -8.13 -1.26 23.50
C LYS A 273 -6.66 -0.89 23.72
N PRO A 274 -6.29 0.40 23.79
CA PRO A 274 -4.93 0.78 24.14
C PRO A 274 -4.60 0.11 25.48
N ARG A 275 -3.63 -0.82 25.42
CA ARG A 275 -3.24 -1.58 26.61
C ARG A 275 -2.61 -0.55 27.56
N PRO A 276 -3.09 -0.42 28.81
CA PRO A 276 -2.37 0.39 29.79
C PRO A 276 -0.91 -0.11 29.85
N PRO A 277 0.07 0.76 30.17
CA PRO A 277 1.47 0.34 30.30
C PRO A 277 1.56 -0.65 31.47
N GLY A 278 1.39 -1.92 31.15
CA GLY A 278 1.41 -3.07 32.03
C GLY A 278 2.34 -4.12 31.45
N PRO A 279 2.89 -5.01 32.30
CA PRO A 279 4.06 -5.80 31.98
C PRO A 279 3.85 -6.65 30.73
N THR A 280 4.84 -6.57 29.84
CA THR A 280 4.93 -7.16 28.50
C THR A 280 4.38 -8.58 28.43
N GLY A 281 3.17 -8.73 27.89
CA GLY A 281 2.49 -10.01 27.73
C GLY A 281 2.20 -10.33 26.26
N ARG A 282 3.10 -11.11 25.66
CA ARG A 282 2.94 -12.03 24.50
C ARG A 282 1.93 -11.61 23.41
N GLY A 283 2.36 -10.74 22.50
CA GLY A 283 1.98 -10.87 21.09
C GLY A 283 2.95 -11.84 20.42
N ARG A 284 2.51 -12.62 19.43
CA ARG A 284 3.37 -13.54 18.66
C ARG A 284 4.57 -12.78 18.10
N SER A 285 5.73 -12.98 18.72
CA SER A 285 7.02 -12.51 18.22
C SER A 285 7.41 -13.38 17.04
N ILE A 286 7.70 -12.78 15.89
CA ILE A 286 8.35 -13.47 14.74
C ILE A 286 9.75 -13.97 15.15
N LEU A 287 10.34 -13.36 16.19
CA LEU A 287 11.67 -13.67 16.68
C LEU A 287 11.64 -14.51 17.96
N ASP A 288 12.51 -15.52 18.01
CA ASP A 288 12.77 -16.27 19.23
C ASP A 288 13.59 -15.41 20.21
N LYS A 289 13.15 -15.40 21.48
CA LYS A 289 13.87 -14.72 22.57
C LYS A 289 15.24 -15.33 22.83
N SER A 290 15.53 -16.53 22.29
CA SER A 290 16.85 -17.14 22.30
C SER A 290 17.96 -16.20 21.77
N HIS A 291 17.68 -15.33 20.79
CA HIS A 291 18.70 -14.38 20.30
C HIS A 291 19.09 -13.30 21.32
N LEU A 292 18.33 -13.12 22.41
CA LEU A 292 18.65 -12.14 23.46
C LEU A 292 19.54 -12.73 24.57
N VAL A 293 19.80 -14.04 24.59
CA VAL A 293 20.51 -14.70 25.69
C VAL A 293 21.91 -14.11 25.84
N ASP A 294 22.65 -13.99 24.74
CA ASP A 294 24.07 -13.63 24.74
C ASP A 294 24.36 -12.13 24.47
N ILE A 295 23.33 -11.29 24.39
CA ILE A 295 23.50 -9.87 24.07
C ILE A 295 23.73 -9.04 25.34
N PRO A 296 24.85 -8.32 25.50
CA PRO A 296 25.15 -7.57 26.73
C PRO A 296 24.40 -6.23 26.82
N ASN A 297 24.25 -5.70 28.05
CA ASN A 297 23.81 -4.31 28.28
C ASN A 297 25.02 -3.36 28.17
N ALA A 298 25.54 -3.20 26.97
CA ALA A 298 26.71 -2.36 26.71
C ALA A 298 26.58 -1.62 25.37
N PRO A 299 27.34 -0.52 25.15
CA PRO A 299 27.48 0.08 23.84
C PRO A 299 28.13 -0.90 22.85
N GLY A 300 27.73 -0.83 21.59
CA GLY A 300 28.24 -1.76 20.60
C GLY A 300 27.52 -1.70 19.26
N VAL A 301 27.92 -2.59 18.37
CA VAL A 301 27.29 -2.85 17.08
C VAL A 301 26.69 -4.25 17.09
N TYR A 302 25.52 -4.43 16.50
CA TYR A 302 24.89 -5.72 16.26
C TYR A 302 24.71 -5.96 14.77
N ILE A 303 24.86 -7.23 14.37
CA ILE A 303 24.81 -7.68 12.99
C ILE A 303 23.76 -8.77 12.89
N MET A 304 22.71 -8.53 12.12
CA MET A 304 21.65 -9.48 11.82
C MET A 304 21.99 -10.23 10.53
N ARG A 305 21.80 -11.55 10.52
CA ARG A 305 22.13 -12.43 9.39
C ARG A 305 20.98 -13.37 9.03
N ASP A 306 20.90 -13.74 7.76
CA ASP A 306 20.00 -14.81 7.31
C ASP A 306 20.58 -16.21 7.56
N LYS A 307 19.81 -17.22 7.16
CA LYS A 307 20.20 -18.64 7.26
C LYS A 307 21.44 -19.01 6.42
N ASP A 308 21.78 -18.19 5.43
CA ASP A 308 22.90 -18.38 4.51
C ASP A 308 24.12 -17.51 4.93
N ASP A 309 24.12 -17.03 6.18
CA ASP A 309 25.12 -16.16 6.82
C ASP A 309 25.31 -14.79 6.15
N ARG A 310 24.39 -14.38 5.26
CA ARG A 310 24.43 -13.06 4.63
C ARG A 310 24.03 -12.01 5.65
N VAL A 311 24.80 -10.93 5.70
CA VAL A 311 24.50 -9.81 6.59
C VAL A 311 23.27 -9.08 6.05
N LEU A 312 22.19 -9.16 6.80
CA LEU A 312 20.92 -8.48 6.51
C LEU A 312 20.93 -7.05 7.06
N TYR A 313 21.57 -6.83 8.20
CA TYR A 313 21.51 -5.55 8.89
C TYR A 313 22.69 -5.37 9.85
N VAL A 314 23.22 -4.15 9.93
CA VAL A 314 24.20 -3.73 10.93
C VAL A 314 23.66 -2.48 11.60
N GLY A 315 23.63 -2.44 12.93
CA GLY A 315 23.20 -1.26 13.67
C GLY A 315 23.96 -1.08 14.98
N LYS A 316 24.06 0.16 15.45
CA LYS A 316 24.68 0.49 16.73
C LYS A 316 23.68 0.71 17.86
N SER A 317 24.18 0.63 19.10
CA SER A 317 23.44 1.06 20.28
C SER A 317 24.38 1.54 21.40
N LYS A 318 23.83 2.35 22.32
CA LYS A 318 24.42 2.61 23.66
C LYS A 318 24.15 1.47 24.63
N ASP A 319 23.16 0.64 24.32
CA ASP A 319 22.71 -0.50 25.10
C ASP A 319 22.18 -1.56 24.12
N LEU A 320 23.04 -2.51 23.76
CA LEU A 320 22.77 -3.54 22.76
C LEU A 320 21.55 -4.38 23.14
N ARG A 321 21.48 -4.86 24.39
CA ARG A 321 20.36 -5.68 24.87
C ARG A 321 19.04 -4.92 24.79
N LYS A 322 18.95 -3.66 25.25
CA LYS A 322 17.71 -2.88 25.13
C LYS A 322 17.33 -2.60 23.69
N ARG A 323 18.31 -2.32 22.83
CA ARG A 323 18.06 -2.04 21.41
C ARG A 323 17.53 -3.28 20.70
N VAL A 324 18.17 -4.43 20.87
CA VAL A 324 17.73 -5.66 20.23
C VAL A 324 16.40 -6.13 20.83
N ALA A 325 16.22 -6.02 22.15
CA ALA A 325 14.94 -6.32 22.81
C ALA A 325 13.77 -5.44 22.33
N SER A 326 14.04 -4.21 21.86
CA SER A 326 12.99 -3.33 21.32
C SER A 326 12.27 -3.91 20.11
N TYR A 327 12.94 -4.80 19.35
CA TYR A 327 12.36 -5.54 18.23
C TYR A 327 11.37 -6.65 18.66
N TYR A 328 11.34 -7.02 19.95
CA TYR A 328 10.49 -8.09 20.50
C TYR A 328 9.25 -7.57 21.24
N SER A 329 9.25 -6.29 21.60
CA SER A 329 8.26 -5.69 22.52
C SER A 329 7.15 -4.89 21.82
N GLN A 330 7.23 -4.70 20.51
CA GLN A 330 6.26 -3.91 19.76
C GLN A 330 5.32 -4.84 18.97
N PRO A 331 4.00 -4.59 18.96
CA PRO A 331 3.09 -5.32 18.07
C PRO A 331 3.57 -5.18 16.62
N LEU A 332 3.46 -6.27 15.87
CA LEU A 332 3.59 -6.28 14.41
C LEU A 332 2.70 -5.17 13.85
N GLY A 333 3.30 -4.24 13.10
CA GLY A 333 2.62 -3.08 12.57
C GLY A 333 3.52 -1.87 12.39
N TYR A 334 4.59 -1.69 13.20
CA TYR A 334 5.27 -0.39 13.23
C TYR A 334 6.12 -0.04 12.00
N THR A 335 6.50 -1.01 11.13
CA THR A 335 6.97 -0.77 9.74
C THR A 335 6.97 -2.06 8.91
N ARG A 336 6.36 -2.03 7.71
CA ARG A 336 6.38 -3.10 6.67
C ARG A 336 7.80 -3.63 6.34
N LYS A 337 8.80 -2.78 6.51
CA LYS A 337 10.21 -2.95 6.12
C LYS A 337 11.04 -3.78 7.09
N LEU A 338 10.87 -3.52 8.39
CA LEU A 338 11.58 -4.24 9.43
C LEU A 338 10.96 -5.62 9.65
N ASP A 339 9.64 -5.74 9.47
CA ASP A 339 8.95 -7.03 9.56
C ASP A 339 9.52 -8.05 8.55
N GLY A 340 9.75 -7.64 7.29
CA GLY A 340 10.38 -8.50 6.28
C GLY A 340 11.85 -8.87 6.57
N LEU A 341 12.63 -7.95 7.16
CA LEU A 341 13.99 -8.24 7.61
C LEU A 341 14.00 -9.25 8.77
N LEU A 342 13.10 -9.06 9.74
CA LEU A 342 12.98 -9.93 10.91
C LEU A 342 12.48 -11.33 10.56
N GLU A 343 11.73 -11.49 9.47
CA GLU A 343 11.33 -12.81 8.95
C GLU A 343 12.50 -13.61 8.36
N LEU A 344 13.51 -12.94 7.80
CA LEU A 344 14.70 -13.58 7.25
C LEU A 344 15.79 -13.80 8.30
N LEU A 345 15.62 -13.26 9.50
CA LEU A 345 16.62 -13.26 10.57
C LEU A 345 16.84 -14.67 11.13
N ALA A 346 18.05 -15.20 10.96
CA ALA A 346 18.49 -16.45 11.58
C ALA A 346 19.42 -16.21 12.79
N LYS A 347 20.22 -15.13 12.78
CA LYS A 347 21.24 -14.91 13.81
C LYS A 347 21.51 -13.42 14.06
N ILE A 348 21.85 -13.08 15.30
CA ILE A 348 22.36 -11.75 15.69
C ILE A 348 23.74 -11.90 16.30
N ASP A 349 24.77 -11.35 15.66
CA ASP A 349 26.11 -11.18 16.24
C ASP A 349 26.21 -9.81 16.91
N VAL A 350 27.11 -9.66 17.88
CA VAL A 350 27.36 -8.40 18.57
C VAL A 350 28.85 -8.15 18.77
N GLU A 351 29.28 -6.91 18.59
CA GLU A 351 30.60 -6.41 18.96
C GLU A 351 30.44 -5.26 19.97
N VAL A 352 30.93 -5.49 21.18
CA VAL A 352 30.87 -4.53 22.28
C VAL A 352 32.03 -3.54 22.16
N VAL A 353 31.75 -2.27 22.42
CA VAL A 353 32.77 -1.21 22.48
C VAL A 353 32.65 -0.41 23.78
N GLY A 354 33.70 0.31 24.14
CA GLY A 354 33.75 1.09 25.38
C GLY A 354 32.90 2.36 25.34
N THR A 355 32.66 2.92 24.15
CA THR A 355 32.00 4.22 23.99
C THR A 355 31.00 4.27 22.82
N GLU A 356 30.10 5.25 22.83
CA GLU A 356 29.22 5.52 21.68
C GLU A 356 29.99 5.95 20.42
N LEU A 357 31.10 6.67 20.59
CA LEU A 357 31.91 7.13 19.46
C LEU A 357 32.56 5.93 18.75
N GLU A 358 33.07 4.96 19.51
CA GLU A 358 33.59 3.73 18.96
C GLU A 358 32.51 2.92 18.24
N SER A 359 31.26 2.90 18.74
CA SER A 359 30.18 2.15 18.08
C SER A 359 29.77 2.80 16.76
N LEU A 360 29.85 4.14 16.67
CA LEU A 360 29.68 4.88 15.41
C LEU A 360 30.78 4.55 14.39
N ILE A 361 32.04 4.53 14.82
CA ILE A 361 33.19 4.22 13.94
C ILE A 361 33.11 2.77 13.46
N LEU A 362 32.86 1.84 14.39
CA LEU A 362 32.79 0.40 14.10
C LEU A 362 31.60 0.06 13.19
N GLU A 363 30.43 0.67 13.42
CA GLU A 363 29.27 0.52 12.54
C GLU A 363 29.62 0.98 11.12
N SER A 364 30.26 2.14 10.96
CA SER A 364 30.69 2.64 9.65
C SER A 364 31.68 1.70 8.96
N GLN A 365 32.61 1.10 9.69
CA GLN A 365 33.57 0.13 9.16
C GLN A 365 32.89 -1.17 8.72
N LEU A 366 32.00 -1.73 9.55
CA LEU A 366 31.29 -2.98 9.26
C LEU A 366 30.32 -2.82 8.09
N ILE A 367 29.62 -1.70 8.01
CA ILE A 367 28.77 -1.35 6.86
C ILE A 367 29.61 -1.29 5.57
N ARG A 368 30.77 -0.61 5.59
CA ARG A 368 31.67 -0.55 4.42
C ARG A 368 32.20 -1.93 4.03
N ARG A 369 32.48 -2.78 5.03
CA ARG A 369 33.01 -4.13 4.84
C ARG A 369 31.99 -5.08 4.23
N TYR A 370 30.77 -5.08 4.77
CA TYR A 370 29.75 -6.06 4.39
C TYR A 370 28.84 -5.59 3.26
N ARG A 371 28.73 -4.28 3.02
CA ARG A 371 27.77 -3.66 2.09
C ARG A 371 26.39 -4.33 2.16
N PRO A 372 25.82 -4.44 3.37
CA PRO A 372 24.61 -5.20 3.62
C PRO A 372 23.37 -4.58 2.95
#